data_AF-A0A3N5YM08-F1
#
_entry.id   AF-A0A3N5YM08-F1
#
_cell.length_a   1.000
_cell.length_b   1.000
_cell.length_c   1.000
_cell.angle_alpha   90.00
_cell.angle_beta   90.00
_cell.angle_gamma   90.00
#
_symmetry.space_group_name_H-M   'P 1'
#
loop_
_entity.id
_entity.type
_entity.pdbx_description
1 polymer ?
#
loop_
_entity_poly.entity_id
_entity_poly.type
_entity_poly.pdbx_seq_one_letter_code
_entity_poly.pdbx_strand_id
1 'polypeptide(L)' 'MNEWVNALVFGAALVAFVLGLSSIIMGFMVGANSENPMAERIEYGYFGVSGLVVALLMVYVLA' A
#
# COMPACT_ATOMS: atom_id res chain seq x y z
N MET A 1 -23.66 1.52 15.88
CA MET A 1 -22.54 0.54 15.86
C MET A 1 -21.88 0.47 14.49
N ASN A 2 -22.64 0.62 13.39
CA ASN A 2 -22.12 0.54 12.03
C ASN A 2 -21.18 1.72 11.68
N GLU A 3 -21.47 2.94 12.17
CA GLU A 3 -20.62 4.12 11.92
C GLU A 3 -19.21 3.98 12.50
N TRP A 4 -19.08 3.38 13.69
CA TRP A 4 -17.78 3.15 14.32
C TRP A 4 -16.96 2.11 13.56
N VAL A 5 -17.60 1.07 13.04
CA VAL A 5 -16.96 0.06 12.19
C VAL A 5 -16.53 0.68 10.85
N ASN A 6 -17.40 1.47 10.21
CA ASN A 6 -17.08 2.16 8.96
C ASN A 6 -15.91 3.15 9.13
N ALA A 7 -15.87 3.90 10.23
CA ALA A 7 -14.76 4.80 10.53
C ALA A 7 -13.42 4.04 10.66
N LEU A 8 -13.45 2.85 11.29
CA LEU A 8 -12.26 2.02 11.47
C LEU A 8 -11.80 1.39 10.14
N VAL A 9 -12.73 0.86 9.35
CA VAL A 9 -12.43 0.32 8.01
C VAL A 9 -11.90 1.42 7.09
N PHE A 10 -12.42 2.64 7.16
CA PHE A 10 -11.89 3.79 6.43
C PHE A 10 -10.46 4.13 6.86
N GLY A 11 -10.20 4.17 8.18
CA GLY A 11 -8.85 4.37 8.71
C GLY A 11 -7.86 3.30 8.22
N ALA A 12 -8.28 2.03 8.24
CA ALA A 12 -7.47 0.92 7.73
C ALA A 12 -7.22 1.03 6.21
N ALA A 13 -8.24 1.40 5.43
CA ALA A 13 -8.11 1.63 4.00
C ALA A 13 -7.11 2.74 3.69
N LEU A 14 -7.16 3.84 4.45
CA LEU A 14 -6.25 4.98 4.29
C LEU A 14 -4.81 4.60 4.64
N VAL A 15 -4.58 3.84 5.71
CA VAL A 15 -3.25 3.34 6.07
C VAL A 15 -2.70 2.40 5.00
N ALA A 16 -3.50 1.45 4.53
CA ALA A 16 -3.10 0.54 3.45
C ALA A 16 -2.76 1.30 2.16
N PHE A 17 -3.54 2.34 1.85
CA PHE A 17 -3.31 3.21 0.69
C PHE A 17 -2.00 3.99 0.79
N VAL A 18 -1.74 4.62 1.94
CA VAL A 18 -0.50 5.39 2.16
C VAL A 18 0.72 4.48 2.11
N LEU A 19 0.68 3.32 2.78
CA LEU A 19 1.79 2.34 2.75
C LEU A 19 2.01 1.76 1.34
N GLY A 20 0.93 1.48 0.60
CA GLY A 20 1.00 1.04 -0.79
C GLY A 20 1.63 2.08 -1.70
N LEU A 21 1.20 3.35 -1.61
CA LEU A 21 1.79 4.44 -2.39
C LEU A 21 3.25 4.69 -2.02
N SER A 22 3.59 4.72 -0.73
CA SER A 22 4.95 4.96 -0.27
C SER A 22 5.93 3.91 -0.78
N SER A 23 5.52 2.64 -0.82
CA SER A 23 6.36 1.56 -1.36
C SER A 23 6.48 1.60 -2.88
N ILE A 24 5.43 1.98 -3.61
CA ILE A 24 5.55 2.26 -5.05
C ILE A 24 6.60 3.36 -5.29
N ILE A 25 6.53 4.45 -4.54
CA ILE A 25 7.49 5.57 -4.63
C ILE A 25 8.91 5.07 -4.33
N MET A 26 9.11 4.27 -3.27
CA MET A 26 10.42 3.68 -2.97
C MET A 26 10.94 2.77 -4.08
N GLY A 27 10.08 1.97 -4.72
CA GLY A 27 10.44 1.16 -5.89
C GLY A 27 10.96 1.99 -7.08
N PHE A 28 10.52 3.24 -7.23
CA PHE A 28 11.09 4.16 -8.22
C PHE A 28 12.39 4.83 -7.77
N MET A 29 12.58 4.98 -6.45
CA MET A 29 13.76 5.60 -5.84
C MET A 29 14.92 4.62 -5.60
N VAL A 30 14.74 3.31 -5.83
CA VAL A 30 15.82 2.32 -5.75
C VAL A 30 16.96 2.75 -6.69
N GLY A 31 18.04 3.23 -6.08
CA GLY A 31 19.23 3.76 -6.75
C GLY A 31 20.39 2.77 -6.77
N ALA A 32 21.43 3.11 -7.53
CA ALA A 32 22.61 2.29 -7.82
C ALA A 32 23.49 1.90 -6.60
N ASN A 33 23.13 2.34 -5.38
CA ASN A 33 23.83 2.00 -4.13
C ASN A 33 23.23 0.78 -3.41
N SER A 34 22.17 0.18 -3.95
CA SER A 34 21.63 -1.08 -3.43
C SER A 34 22.50 -2.25 -3.89
N GLU A 35 22.74 -3.20 -2.99
CA GLU A 35 23.52 -4.41 -3.28
C GLU A 35 22.81 -5.28 -4.33
N ASN A 36 21.47 -5.18 -4.42
CA ASN A 36 20.64 -5.84 -5.42
C ASN A 36 19.43 -4.97 -5.85
N PRO A 37 19.62 -3.97 -6.75
CA PRO A 37 18.59 -2.98 -7.11
C PRO A 37 17.36 -3.60 -7.76
N MET A 38 17.53 -4.74 -8.44
CA MET A 38 16.46 -5.37 -9.17
C MET A 38 15.50 -6.11 -8.23
N ALA A 39 16.04 -6.78 -7.20
CA ALA A 39 15.25 -7.46 -6.18
C ALA A 39 14.46 -6.45 -5.33
N GLU A 40 15.12 -5.41 -4.82
CA GLU A 40 14.50 -4.39 -3.96
C GLU A 40 13.34 -3.68 -4.67
N ARG A 41 13.52 -3.41 -5.97
CA ARG A 41 12.48 -2.79 -6.81
C ARG A 41 11.25 -3.68 -6.99
N ILE A 42 11.44 -4.99 -7.09
CA ILE A 42 10.36 -5.97 -7.18
C ILE A 42 9.63 -6.08 -5.84
N GLU A 43 10.36 -6.11 -4.72
CA GLU A 43 9.79 -6.19 -3.39
C GLU A 43 8.93 -4.98 -3.05
N TYR A 44 9.47 -3.76 -3.25
CA TYR A 44 8.72 -2.53 -3.08
C TYR A 44 7.54 -2.41 -4.04
N GLY A 45 7.69 -2.86 -5.29
CA GLY A 45 6.60 -2.91 -6.26
C GLY A 45 5.48 -3.86 -5.84
N TYR A 46 5.82 -5.08 -5.40
CA TYR A 46 4.85 -6.07 -4.93
C TYR A 46 4.13 -5.60 -3.66
N PHE A 47 4.87 -5.07 -2.69
CA PHE A 47 4.31 -4.52 -1.46
C PHE A 47 3.40 -3.31 -1.75
N GLY A 48 3.78 -2.49 -2.73
CA GLY A 48 2.99 -1.35 -3.19
C GLY A 48 1.65 -1.73 -3.82
N VAL A 49 1.69 -2.62 -4.81
CA VAL A 49 0.49 -3.08 -5.50
C VAL A 49 -0.43 -3.84 -4.54
N SER A 50 0.11 -4.70 -3.69
CA SER A 50 -0.70 -5.42 -2.69
C SER A 50 -1.36 -4.47 -1.68
N GLY A 51 -0.65 -3.44 -1.19
CA GLY A 51 -1.22 -2.40 -0.35
C GLY A 51 -2.38 -1.64 -1.00
N LEU A 52 -2.24 -1.30 -2.29
CA LEU A 52 -3.32 -0.67 -3.07
C LEU A 52 -4.52 -1.60 -3.28
N VAL A 53 -4.29 -2.89 -3.58
CA VAL A 53 -5.36 -3.88 -3.72
C VAL A 53 -6.15 -4.01 -2.41
N VAL A 54 -5.46 -4.10 -1.27
CA VAL A 54 -6.11 -4.15 0.05
C VAL A 54 -6.91 -2.87 0.33
N ALA A 55 -6.35 -1.70 0.02
CA ALA A 55 -7.07 -0.43 0.18
C ALA A 55 -8.36 -0.39 -0.66
N LEU A 56 -8.30 -0.83 -1.92
CA LEU A 56 -9.47 -0.89 -2.80
C LEU A 56 -10.53 -1.87 -2.30
N LEU A 57 -10.11 -3.04 -1.78
CA LEU A 57 -11.04 -4.00 -1.17
C LEU A 57 -11.72 -3.41 0.06
N MET A 58 -11.01 -2.68 0.92
CA MET A 58 -11.59 -2.03 2.09
C MET A 58 -12.58 -0.92 1.70
N VAL A 59 -12.28 -0.16 0.64
CA VAL A 59 -13.21 0.83 0.09
C VAL A 59 -14.44 0.15 -0.52
N TYR A 60 -14.27 -0.98 -1.21
CA TYR A 60 -15.41 -1.76 -1.73
C TYR A 60 -16.34 -2.26 -0.62
N VAL A 61 -15.79 -2.67 0.53
CA VAL A 61 -16.58 -3.08 1.70
C VAL A 61 -17.34 -1.90 2.34
N LEU A 62 -16.85 -0.67 2.16
CA LEU A 62 -17.49 0.55 2.67
C LEU A 62 -18.56 1.13 1.73
N ALA A 63 -18.55 0.76 0.45
CA ALA A 63 -19.46 1.26 -0.59
C ALA A 63 -20.79 0.49 -0.61
#